data_AF-A0A1F4R2J3-F1
#
_entry.id   AF-A0A1F4R2J3-F1
#
_cell.length_a   1.000
_cell.length_b   1.000
_cell.length_c   1.000
_cell.angle_alpha   90.00
_cell.angle_beta   90.00
_cell.angle_gamma   90.00
#
_symmetry.space_group_name_H-M   'P 1'
#
loop_
_entity.id
_entity.type
_entity.pdbx_description
1 polymer ?
#
loop_
_entity_poly.entity_id
_entity_poly.type
_entity_poly.pdbx_seq_one_letter_code
_entity_poly.pdbx_strand_id
1 'polypeptide(L)'
;MDILFFDAEDAGRHDKERSFAQGSAAFARAMDRAYRPQYGILLDMIGDADLTIRKEANSVHYAPQVVEMVWNKAAELGISSFTPDIGYAVFDDHIPLLEVGIPCIDIIDFDYPYWHTLRDTPDKCSAESLGQVGRVLLALIYGH
;
A
#
# COMPACT_ATOMS: atom_id res chain seq x y z
N MET A 1 -6.34 10.08 12.90
CA MET A 1 -6.27 8.92 12.00
C MET A 1 -7.37 9.11 11.01
N ASP A 2 -7.02 9.10 9.73
CA ASP A 2 -7.94 9.32 8.63
C ASP A 2 -7.94 8.08 7.75
N ILE A 3 -9.07 7.78 7.12
CA ILE A 3 -9.19 6.73 6.10
C ILE A 3 -9.61 7.42 4.83
N LEU A 4 -8.82 7.23 3.78
CA LEU A 4 -9.06 7.79 2.46
C LEU A 4 -9.31 6.65 1.48
N PHE A 5 -10.36 6.79 0.68
CA PHE A 5 -10.65 5.89 -0.44
C PHE A 5 -10.47 6.71 -1.71
N PHE A 6 -9.44 6.41 -2.48
CA PHE A 6 -9.20 7.08 -3.76
C PHE A 6 -10.03 6.45 -4.87
N ASP A 7 -10.42 7.27 -5.82
CA ASP A 7 -11.21 6.87 -7.00
C ASP A 7 -10.36 7.05 -8.26
N ALA A 8 -10.69 6.35 -9.34
CA ALA A 8 -10.01 6.41 -10.63
C ALA A 8 -8.48 6.16 -10.54
N GLU A 9 -8.06 5.27 -9.64
CA GLU A 9 -6.70 4.74 -9.59
C GLU A 9 -6.44 3.93 -10.89
N ASP A 10 -7.22 2.87 -11.11
CA ASP A 10 -7.05 1.91 -12.21
C ASP A 10 -7.65 2.33 -13.58
N ALA A 11 -8.10 3.58 -13.69
CA ALA A 11 -8.74 4.10 -14.92
C ALA A 11 -7.73 4.56 -16.00
N GLY A 12 -6.45 4.28 -15.79
CA GLY A 12 -5.34 4.75 -16.62
C GLY A 12 -5.12 3.95 -17.91
N ARG A 13 -4.02 4.29 -18.58
CA ARG A 13 -3.52 3.62 -19.78
C ARG A 13 -2.09 3.17 -19.55
N HIS A 14 -1.79 1.92 -19.90
CA HIS A 14 -0.46 1.32 -19.72
C HIS A 14 0.68 2.07 -20.44
N ASP A 15 0.40 2.83 -21.51
CA ASP A 15 1.40 3.64 -22.21
C ASP A 15 1.64 5.02 -21.58
N LYS A 16 0.91 5.36 -20.52
CA LYS A 16 0.99 6.64 -19.82
C LYS A 16 0.79 6.43 -18.31
N GLU A 17 1.85 6.07 -17.61
CA GLU A 17 1.86 5.84 -16.15
C GLU A 17 1.09 6.89 -15.34
N ARG A 18 1.33 8.19 -15.58
CA ARG A 18 0.62 9.30 -14.89
C ARG A 18 -0.87 9.46 -15.25
N SER A 19 -1.46 8.52 -15.99
CA SER A 19 -2.91 8.44 -16.18
C SER A 19 -3.61 7.53 -15.18
N PHE A 20 -2.86 6.73 -14.41
CA PHE A 20 -3.35 6.03 -13.20
C PHE A 20 -3.33 6.96 -11.98
N ALA A 21 -3.80 6.49 -10.82
CA ALA A 21 -3.76 7.21 -9.53
C ALA A 21 -4.37 8.64 -9.60
N GLN A 22 -5.45 8.83 -10.38
CA GLN A 22 -5.98 10.19 -10.61
C GLN A 22 -6.65 10.78 -9.36
N GLY A 23 -7.30 9.94 -8.55
CA GLY A 23 -7.93 10.36 -7.30
C GLY A 23 -6.93 10.85 -6.26
N SER A 24 -5.89 10.07 -5.97
CA SER A 24 -4.83 10.49 -5.04
C SER A 24 -4.07 11.71 -5.56
N ALA A 25 -3.82 11.81 -6.87
CA ALA A 25 -3.20 12.97 -7.48
C ALA A 25 -4.09 14.23 -7.36
N ALA A 26 -5.40 14.10 -7.51
CA ALA A 26 -6.33 15.20 -7.28
C ALA A 26 -6.36 15.61 -5.81
N PHE A 27 -6.40 14.64 -4.89
CA PHE A 27 -6.33 14.88 -3.45
C PHE A 27 -5.05 15.61 -3.05
N ALA A 28 -3.88 15.13 -3.47
CA ALA A 28 -2.57 15.72 -3.16
C ALA A 28 -2.45 17.18 -3.65
N ARG A 29 -3.09 17.54 -4.77
CA ARG A 29 -3.15 18.91 -5.28
C ARG A 29 -4.11 19.81 -4.51
N ALA A 30 -5.22 19.27 -4.03
CA ALA A 30 -6.33 20.03 -3.46
C ALA A 30 -6.29 20.12 -1.93
N MET A 31 -5.59 19.20 -1.25
CA MET A 31 -5.50 19.17 0.20
C MET A 31 -4.92 20.47 0.77
N ASP A 32 -5.39 20.85 1.96
CA ASP A 32 -4.80 21.97 2.68
C ASP A 32 -3.32 21.69 2.97
N ARG A 33 -2.45 22.68 2.77
CA ARG A 33 -1.02 22.54 3.09
C ARG A 33 -0.75 22.34 4.58
N ALA A 34 -1.73 22.68 5.43
CA ALA A 34 -1.72 22.39 6.86
C ALA A 34 -1.99 20.90 7.16
N TYR A 35 -2.57 20.14 6.22
CA TYR A 35 -2.74 18.70 6.35
C TYR A 35 -1.37 18.00 6.24
N ARG A 36 -0.84 17.58 7.40
CA ARG A 36 0.49 16.99 7.54
C ARG A 36 0.43 15.74 8.41
N PRO A 37 -0.11 14.62 7.89
CA PRO A 37 -0.02 13.35 8.58
C PRO A 37 1.46 12.97 8.76
N GLN A 38 1.77 12.22 9.82
CA GLN A 38 3.14 11.77 10.09
C GLN A 38 3.62 10.79 9.03
N TYR A 39 2.72 9.93 8.56
CA TYR A 39 2.90 9.00 7.46
C TYR A 39 1.55 8.54 6.92
N GLY A 40 1.56 7.92 5.74
CA GLY A 40 0.46 7.19 5.14
C GLY A 40 0.85 5.73 4.86
N ILE A 41 -0.15 4.87 4.79
CA ILE A 41 -0.02 3.47 4.37
C ILE A 41 -1.13 3.21 3.38
N LEU A 42 -0.77 2.97 2.13
CA LEU A 42 -1.65 2.47 1.08
C LEU A 42 -1.78 0.95 1.23
N LEU A 43 -2.99 0.44 1.02
CA LEU A 43 -3.29 -0.98 0.98
C LEU A 43 -3.82 -1.29 -0.41
N ASP A 44 -3.08 -2.06 -1.18
CA ASP A 44 -3.51 -2.51 -2.51
C ASP A 44 -3.34 -4.03 -2.64
N MET A 45 -4.31 -4.70 -3.24
CA MET A 45 -4.27 -6.15 -3.52
C MET A 45 -3.91 -7.07 -2.33
N ILE A 46 -4.21 -6.68 -1.09
CA ILE A 46 -3.86 -7.43 0.14
C ILE A 46 -4.72 -8.69 0.41
N GLY A 47 -5.55 -9.08 -0.56
CA GLY A 47 -6.59 -10.09 -0.37
C GLY A 47 -6.13 -11.53 -0.61
N ASP A 48 -5.04 -11.74 -1.36
CA ASP A 48 -4.67 -13.05 -1.89
C ASP A 48 -4.60 -14.15 -0.83
N ALA A 49 -5.02 -15.36 -1.18
CA ALA A 49 -4.95 -16.52 -0.31
C ALA A 49 -3.52 -17.02 -0.07
N ASP A 50 -2.59 -16.70 -0.97
CA ASP A 50 -1.16 -16.99 -0.85
C ASP A 50 -0.32 -15.69 -0.72
N LEU A 51 -0.81 -14.79 0.14
CA LEU A 51 -0.32 -13.41 0.27
C LEU A 51 1.18 -13.32 0.57
N THR A 52 1.92 -12.65 -0.31
CA THR A 52 3.34 -12.33 -0.13
C THR A 52 3.60 -10.84 -0.36
N ILE A 53 3.86 -10.11 0.72
CA ILE A 53 4.13 -8.66 0.68
C ILE A 53 5.63 -8.44 0.81
N ARG A 54 6.25 -7.91 -0.26
CA ARG A 54 7.65 -7.44 -0.26
C ARG A 54 7.69 -5.94 0.02
N LYS A 55 8.85 -5.42 0.41
CA LYS A 55 9.03 -3.97 0.58
C LYS A 55 9.05 -3.31 -0.79
N GLU A 56 7.99 -2.56 -1.13
CA GLU A 56 7.89 -1.85 -2.40
C GLU A 56 9.05 -0.83 -2.55
N ALA A 57 9.66 -0.76 -3.73
CA ALA A 57 10.96 -0.10 -3.89
C ALA A 57 10.88 1.43 -3.76
N ASN A 58 9.81 2.07 -4.24
CA ASN A 58 9.58 3.51 -4.02
C ASN A 58 9.36 3.81 -2.54
N SER A 59 8.61 2.98 -1.83
CA SER A 59 8.38 3.06 -0.39
C SER A 59 9.68 2.97 0.39
N VAL A 60 10.55 2.01 0.05
CA VAL A 60 11.90 1.88 0.66
C VAL A 60 12.75 3.12 0.36
N HIS A 61 12.68 3.65 -0.86
CA HIS A 61 13.50 4.78 -1.26
C HIS A 61 13.07 6.10 -0.60
N TYR A 62 11.77 6.38 -0.57
CA TYR A 62 11.23 7.68 -0.18
C TYR A 62 10.70 7.73 1.27
N ALA A 63 10.33 6.59 1.85
CA ALA A 63 9.80 6.49 3.22
C ALA A 63 10.39 5.29 4.02
N PRO A 64 11.73 5.10 4.05
CA PRO A 64 12.35 3.92 4.66
C PRO A 64 12.00 3.74 6.14
N GLN A 65 11.84 4.84 6.90
CA GLN A 65 11.48 4.76 8.31
C GLN A 65 10.08 4.18 8.53
N VAL A 66 9.14 4.46 7.61
CA VAL A 66 7.77 3.93 7.68
C VAL A 66 7.78 2.46 7.29
N VAL A 67 8.53 2.08 6.26
CA VAL A 67 8.73 0.67 5.87
C VAL A 67 9.32 -0.13 7.04
N GLU A 68 10.40 0.34 7.65
CA GLU A 68 11.03 -0.34 8.79
C GLU A 68 10.06 -0.49 9.96
N MET A 69 9.32 0.56 10.30
CA MET A 69 8.32 0.52 11.37
C MET A 69 7.25 -0.56 11.11
N VAL A 70 6.70 -0.62 9.90
CA VAL A 70 5.65 -1.59 9.53
C VAL A 70 6.20 -3.01 9.51
N TRP A 71 7.35 -3.24 8.87
CA TRP A 71 7.94 -4.57 8.78
C TRP A 71 8.48 -5.09 10.11
N ASN A 72 9.04 -4.23 10.95
CA ASN A 72 9.44 -4.61 12.30
C ASN A 72 8.22 -5.02 13.13
N LYS A 73 7.11 -4.28 13.02
CA LYS A 73 5.88 -4.66 13.71
C LYS A 73 5.32 -5.99 13.21
N ALA A 74 5.34 -6.25 11.90
CA ALA A 74 4.94 -7.53 11.36
C ALA A 74 5.82 -8.69 11.88
N ALA A 75 7.14 -8.47 11.96
CA ALA A 75 8.08 -9.44 12.51
C ALA A 75 7.86 -9.70 14.01
N GLU A 76 7.62 -8.66 14.82
CA GLU A 76 7.27 -8.77 16.24
C GLU A 76 6.01 -9.62 16.48
N LEU A 77 5.03 -9.48 15.59
CA LEU A 77 3.77 -10.24 15.64
C LEU A 77 3.88 -11.66 15.04
N GLY A 78 5.05 -12.02 14.50
CA GLY A 78 5.27 -13.32 13.84
C GLY A 78 4.46 -13.50 12.55
N ILE A 79 4.16 -12.41 11.84
CA ILE A 79 3.38 -12.45 10.59
C ILE A 79 4.34 -12.68 9.42
N SER A 80 4.19 -13.83 8.75
CA SER A 80 5.12 -14.29 7.72
C SER A 80 4.85 -13.75 6.31
N SER A 81 3.66 -13.22 6.04
CA SER A 81 3.34 -12.64 4.73
C SER A 81 4.15 -11.38 4.42
N PHE A 82 4.64 -10.68 5.43
CA PHE A 82 5.55 -9.54 5.27
C PHE A 82 6.99 -10.04 5.17
N THR A 83 7.55 -10.04 3.97
CA THR A 83 8.90 -10.54 3.69
C THR A 83 9.94 -9.42 3.74
N PRO A 84 11.17 -9.67 4.20
CA PRO A 84 12.19 -8.63 4.32
C PRO A 84 12.76 -8.15 2.98
N ASP A 85 12.45 -8.87 1.90
CA ASP A 85 12.96 -8.62 0.54
C ASP A 85 12.39 -7.32 -0.03
N ILE A 86 13.21 -6.65 -0.84
CA ILE A 86 12.79 -5.51 -1.64
C ILE A 86 12.15 -6.04 -2.92
N GLY A 87 10.94 -5.58 -3.21
CA GLY A 87 10.17 -5.94 -4.39
C GLY A 87 10.36 -4.96 -5.54
N TYR A 88 9.30 -4.81 -6.33
CA TYR A 88 9.27 -3.94 -7.50
C TYR A 88 9.06 -2.48 -7.12
N ALA A 89 9.41 -1.58 -8.04
CA ALA A 89 8.98 -0.18 -7.98
C ALA A 89 7.63 -0.08 -8.68
N VAL A 90 6.60 0.38 -7.95
CA VAL A 90 5.23 0.48 -8.46
C VAL A 90 4.78 1.95 -8.44
N PHE A 91 4.18 2.39 -9.54
CA PHE A 91 3.48 3.67 -9.55
C PHE A 91 2.04 3.43 -9.10
N ASP A 92 1.72 3.90 -7.90
CA ASP A 92 0.42 3.73 -7.26
C ASP A 92 0.07 5.01 -6.46
N ASP A 93 -1.07 5.03 -5.78
CA ASP A 93 -1.63 6.16 -5.06
C ASP A 93 -0.72 6.73 -3.97
N HIS A 94 0.30 5.99 -3.49
CA HIS A 94 1.30 6.54 -2.57
C HIS A 94 2.24 7.53 -3.25
N ILE A 95 2.48 7.40 -4.56
CA ILE A 95 3.42 8.26 -5.30
C ILE A 95 2.98 9.73 -5.27
N PRO A 96 1.71 10.10 -5.61
CA PRO A 96 1.30 11.49 -5.52
C PRO A 96 1.38 12.09 -4.11
N LEU A 97 1.21 11.28 -3.05
CA LEU A 97 1.40 11.73 -1.67
C LEU A 97 2.88 11.96 -1.34
N LEU A 98 3.77 11.09 -1.81
CA LEU A 98 5.22 11.26 -1.68
C LEU A 98 5.70 12.54 -2.38
N GLU A 99 5.18 12.84 -3.58
CA GLU A 99 5.52 14.05 -4.36
C GLU A 99 5.20 15.36 -3.63
N VAL A 100 4.19 15.37 -2.74
CA VAL A 100 3.79 16.53 -1.91
C VAL A 100 4.35 16.51 -0.49
N GLY A 101 5.27 15.57 -0.22
CA GLY A 101 6.05 15.48 1.01
C GLY A 101 5.35 14.75 2.15
N ILE A 102 4.34 13.92 1.88
CA ILE A 102 3.77 13.00 2.86
C ILE A 102 4.49 11.66 2.73
N PRO A 103 5.24 11.17 3.74
CA PRO A 103 5.83 9.85 3.72
C PRO A 103 4.73 8.79 3.64
N CYS A 104 4.55 8.16 2.48
CA CYS A 104 3.52 7.16 2.25
C CYS A 104 4.17 5.89 1.70
N ILE A 105 3.81 4.74 2.27
CA ILE A 105 4.26 3.44 1.77
C ILE A 105 3.11 2.70 1.13
N ASP A 106 3.46 1.72 0.32
CA ASP A 106 2.53 0.79 -0.29
C ASP A 106 2.72 -0.64 0.26
N ILE A 107 1.60 -1.25 0.67
CA ILE A 107 1.49 -2.65 1.09
C ILE A 107 0.71 -3.36 -0.01
N ILE A 108 1.46 -3.99 -0.91
CA ILE A 108 0.94 -4.62 -2.12
C ILE A 108 1.51 -6.03 -2.32
N ASP A 109 0.68 -6.93 -2.82
CA ASP A 109 1.13 -8.22 -3.37
C ASP A 109 1.30 -8.10 -4.89
N PHE A 110 2.55 -8.05 -5.33
CA PHE A 110 2.87 -7.91 -6.74
C PHE A 110 2.93 -9.25 -7.48
N ASP A 111 3.08 -10.37 -6.76
CA ASP A 111 3.22 -11.70 -7.35
C ASP A 111 1.83 -12.40 -7.50
N TYR A 112 0.75 -11.62 -7.64
CA TYR A 112 -0.65 -12.09 -7.76
C TYR A 112 -1.07 -12.39 -9.23
N PRO A 113 -1.30 -13.66 -9.60
CA PRO A 113 -1.48 -14.06 -11.01
C PRO A 113 -2.85 -13.75 -11.61
N TYR A 114 -3.81 -13.29 -10.81
CA TYR A 114 -5.18 -12.98 -11.28
C TYR A 114 -5.40 -11.50 -11.56
N TRP A 115 -4.42 -10.63 -11.26
CA TRP A 115 -4.47 -9.19 -11.51
C TRP A 115 -4.87 -8.86 -12.96
N HIS A 116 -5.79 -7.91 -13.12
CA HIS A 116 -6.36 -7.51 -14.41
C HIS A 116 -6.96 -8.66 -15.25
N THR A 117 -7.50 -9.68 -14.59
CA THR A 117 -8.23 -10.77 -15.25
C THR A 117 -9.65 -10.90 -14.71
N LEU A 118 -10.54 -11.53 -15.51
CA LEU A 118 -11.89 -11.89 -15.05
C LEU A 118 -11.91 -12.95 -13.93
N ARG A 119 -10.74 -13.44 -13.50
CA ARG A 119 -10.57 -14.40 -12.41
C ARG A 119 -10.17 -13.73 -11.10
N ASP A 120 -10.02 -12.41 -11.09
CA ASP A 120 -9.90 -11.66 -9.85
C ASP A 120 -11.27 -11.60 -9.18
N THR A 121 -11.56 -12.64 -8.40
CA THR A 121 -12.86 -12.90 -7.81
C THR A 121 -12.70 -13.26 -6.32
N PRO A 122 -13.74 -13.03 -5.48
CA PRO A 122 -13.61 -13.20 -4.03
C PRO A 122 -13.16 -14.59 -3.55
N ASP A 123 -13.28 -15.64 -4.36
CA ASP A 123 -12.76 -16.98 -4.05
C ASP A 123 -11.23 -17.08 -4.06
N LYS A 124 -10.53 -16.04 -4.52
CA LYS A 124 -9.07 -15.88 -4.37
C LYS A 124 -8.68 -15.18 -3.08
N CYS A 125 -9.65 -14.59 -2.37
CA CYS A 125 -9.38 -13.87 -1.15
C CYS A 125 -9.34 -14.80 0.07
N SER A 126 -8.50 -14.46 1.05
CA SER A 126 -8.42 -15.15 2.33
C SER A 126 -8.66 -14.21 3.51
N ALA A 127 -9.56 -14.62 4.41
CA ALA A 127 -9.77 -13.94 5.68
C ALA A 127 -8.51 -13.98 6.57
N GLU A 128 -7.66 -14.99 6.41
CA GLU A 128 -6.38 -15.09 7.13
C GLU A 128 -5.41 -14.01 6.67
N SER A 129 -5.26 -13.81 5.36
CA SER A 129 -4.41 -12.80 4.74
C SER A 129 -4.84 -11.38 5.14
N LEU A 130 -6.14 -11.08 4.99
CA LEU A 130 -6.71 -9.81 5.45
C LEU A 130 -6.51 -9.62 6.97
N GLY A 131 -6.62 -10.71 7.76
CA GLY A 131 -6.39 -10.70 9.19
C GLY A 131 -4.92 -10.51 9.59
N GLN A 132 -3.96 -10.94 8.76
CA GLN A 132 -2.54 -10.65 8.95
C GLN A 132 -2.27 -9.15 8.77
N VAL A 133 -2.68 -8.57 7.64
CA VAL A 133 -2.50 -7.13 7.38
C VAL A 133 -3.22 -6.29 8.43
N GLY A 134 -4.47 -6.61 8.74
CA GLY A 134 -5.26 -5.91 9.76
C GLY A 134 -4.60 -5.93 11.15
N ARG A 135 -3.96 -7.05 11.55
CA ARG A 135 -3.23 -7.13 12.83
C ARG A 135 -2.03 -6.18 12.88
N VAL A 136 -1.26 -6.08 11.80
CA VAL A 136 -0.13 -5.14 11.72
C VAL A 136 -0.62 -3.70 11.86
N LEU A 137 -1.64 -3.33 11.08
CA LEU A 137 -2.18 -1.96 11.09
C LEU A 137 -2.77 -1.57 12.44
N LEU A 138 -3.55 -2.46 13.07
CA LEU A 138 -4.11 -2.22 14.40
C LEU A 138 -3.01 -2.06 15.45
N ALA A 139 -1.97 -2.88 15.40
CA ALA A 139 -0.84 -2.78 16.32
C ALA A 139 -0.08 -1.45 16.16
N LEU A 140 0.07 -0.95 14.94
CA LEU A 140 0.67 0.37 14.65
C LEU A 140 -0.19 1.53 15.16
N ILE A 141 -1.51 1.47 14.94
CA ILE A 141 -2.45 2.54 15.33
C ILE A 141 -2.61 2.63 16.86
N TYR A 142 -2.71 1.48 17.54
CA TYR A 142 -2.96 1.41 18.97
C TYR A 142 -1.68 1.29 19.83
N GLY A 143 -0.52 1.03 19.23
CA GLY A 143 0.76 0.96 19.93
C GLY A 143 0.94 -0.28 20.81
N HIS A 144 0.33 -1.41 20.43
CA HIS A 144 0.42 -2.69 21.13
C HIS A 144 1.23 -3.73 20.35
#